data_AF-A0A1Q5LMW7-F1
#
_entry.id   AF-A0A1Q5LMW7-F1
#
_cell.length_a   1.000
_cell.length_b   1.000
_cell.length_c   1.000
_cell.angle_alpha   90.00
_cell.angle_beta   90.00
_cell.angle_gamma   90.00
#
_symmetry.space_group_name_H-M   'P 1'
#
loop_
_entity.id
_entity.type
_entity.pdbx_description
1 polymer ?
#
loop_
_entity_poly.entity_id
_entity_poly.type
_entity_poly.pdbx_seq_one_letter_code
_entity_poly.pdbx_strand_id
1 'polypeptide(L)'
;MRALPVESLCVTLDGGDLSPLEGHPHLTSLNLGTTTAPVDITPLRTVPNLRCLDLSRAAVRDLTVLADLPDLRHLALTERQWAILLDRGHRSPSPPPAWPTMTPRSTRP
;
A
#
# COMPACT_ATOMS: atom_id res chain seq x y z
N MET A 1 11.07 18.58 7.79
CA MET A 1 9.83 18.01 8.37
C MET A 1 10.06 17.24 9.68
N ARG A 2 11.20 16.55 9.88
CA ARG A 2 11.55 15.81 11.11
C ARG A 2 11.41 16.55 12.47
N ALA A 3 11.37 17.88 12.47
CA ALA A 3 11.23 18.69 13.68
C ALA A 3 9.77 18.87 14.13
N LEU A 4 8.81 18.41 13.34
CA LEU A 4 7.39 18.50 13.66
C LEU A 4 6.93 17.22 14.38
N PRO A 5 6.20 17.32 15.51
CA PRO A 5 5.66 16.16 16.22
C PRO A 5 4.41 15.61 15.52
N VAL A 6 4.46 15.46 14.20
CA VAL A 6 3.32 15.00 13.40
C VAL A 6 3.31 13.49 13.35
N GLU A 7 2.19 12.91 13.76
CA GLU A 7 1.96 11.46 13.72
C GLU A 7 1.21 11.03 12.46
N SER A 8 0.31 11.88 11.97
CA SER A 8 -0.48 11.61 10.77
C SER A 8 -0.22 12.70 9.73
N LEU A 9 0.27 12.30 8.57
CA LEU A 9 0.56 13.19 7.46
C LEU A 9 -0.28 12.79 6.25
N CYS A 10 -1.00 13.77 5.70
CA CYS A 10 -1.65 13.66 4.40
C CYS A 10 -0.94 14.65 3.47
N VAL A 11 -0.36 14.16 2.37
CA VAL A 11 0.42 14.99 1.46
C VAL A 11 0.16 14.60 0.01
N THR A 12 0.04 15.62 -0.84
CA THR A 12 0.03 15.46 -2.30
C THR A 12 1.41 15.85 -2.80
N LEU A 13 2.09 14.94 -3.51
CA LEU A 13 3.44 15.18 -4.02
C LEU A 13 3.37 15.45 -5.52
N ASP A 14 3.89 16.61 -5.92
CA ASP A 14 4.31 16.85 -7.29
C ASP A 14 5.75 16.35 -7.45
N GLY A 15 5.94 15.28 -8.22
CA GLY A 15 7.24 14.66 -8.47
C GLY A 15 7.60 13.45 -7.59
N GLY A 16 6.80 13.13 -6.57
CA GLY A 16 6.86 11.83 -5.87
C GLY A 16 8.11 11.56 -5.03
N ASP A 17 8.78 12.60 -4.52
CA ASP A 17 9.93 12.45 -3.62
C ASP A 17 9.50 12.44 -2.15
N LEU A 18 9.87 11.36 -1.44
CA LEU A 18 9.61 11.15 -0.03
C LEU A 18 10.87 11.26 0.85
N SER A 19 12.02 11.65 0.29
CA SER A 19 13.28 11.83 1.02
C SER A 19 13.14 12.68 2.30
N PRO A 20 12.29 13.73 2.36
CA PRO A 20 12.10 14.50 3.60
C PRO A 20 11.47 13.73 4.77
N LEU A 21 10.87 12.56 4.51
CA LEU A 21 10.25 11.69 5.51
C LEU A 21 11.18 10.59 6.03
N GLU A 22 12.36 10.40 5.43
CA GLU A 22 13.33 9.42 5.95
C GLU A 22 13.54 9.63 7.45
N GLY A 23 13.57 8.57 8.24
CA GLY A 23 13.83 8.63 9.68
C GLY A 23 12.88 9.55 10.47
N HIS A 24 11.66 9.79 10.01
CA HIS A 24 10.70 10.60 10.78
C HIS A 24 10.35 9.91 12.11
N PRO A 25 10.66 10.51 13.27
CA PRO A 25 10.64 9.78 14.54
C PRO A 25 9.23 9.44 15.02
N HIS A 26 8.24 10.26 14.69
CA HIS A 26 6.88 10.15 15.25
C HIS A 26 5.82 9.75 14.23
N LEU A 27 6.16 9.59 12.94
CA LEU A 27 5.14 9.37 11.92
C LEU A 27 4.58 7.96 12.02
N THR A 28 3.26 7.85 12.22
CA THR A 28 2.51 6.60 12.34
C THR A 28 1.57 6.35 11.18
N SER A 29 1.09 7.41 10.53
CA SER A 29 0.15 7.34 9.42
C SER A 29 0.57 8.26 8.28
N LEU A 30 0.63 7.71 7.07
CA LEU A 30 0.92 8.45 5.84
C LEU A 30 -0.18 8.19 4.81
N ASN A 31 -0.82 9.27 4.34
CA ASN A 31 -1.72 9.24 3.20
C ASN A 31 -1.11 10.02 2.05
N LEU A 32 -0.89 9.33 0.92
CA LEU A 32 -0.47 9.97 -0.32
C LEU A 32 -1.70 10.31 -1.17
N GLY A 33 -1.88 11.60 -1.38
CA GLY A 33 -2.85 12.12 -2.32
C GLY A 33 -2.50 11.79 -3.77
N THR A 34 -3.34 12.27 -4.71
CA THR A 34 -3.16 12.04 -6.14
C THR A 34 -1.79 12.56 -6.60
N THR A 35 -0.95 11.70 -7.14
CA THR A 35 0.36 12.12 -7.67
C THR A 35 0.36 12.23 -9.18
N THR A 36 1.11 13.21 -9.70
CA THR A 36 1.33 13.41 -11.14
C THR A 36 2.39 12.47 -11.72
N ALA A 37 3.23 11.89 -10.85
CA ALA A 37 4.29 10.95 -11.21
C ALA A 37 4.34 9.76 -10.23
N PRO A 38 4.95 8.63 -10.64
CA PRO A 38 5.23 7.52 -9.74
C PRO A 38 6.12 7.92 -8.55
N VAL A 39 5.66 7.66 -7.34
CA VAL A 39 6.34 7.95 -6.07
C VAL A 39 7.38 6.88 -5.76
N ASP A 40 8.54 7.31 -5.28
CA ASP A 40 9.51 6.42 -4.64
C ASP A 40 9.24 6.34 -3.13
N ILE A 41 8.90 5.14 -2.66
CA ILE A 41 8.59 4.87 -1.25
C ILE A 41 9.77 4.28 -0.48
N THR A 42 10.95 4.12 -1.09
CA THR A 42 12.19 3.64 -0.44
C THR A 42 12.52 4.38 0.86
N PRO A 43 12.35 5.72 0.95
CA PRO A 43 12.53 6.48 2.19
C PRO A 43 11.78 5.95 3.42
N LEU A 44 10.60 5.34 3.20
CA LEU A 44 9.71 4.91 4.27
C LEU A 44 10.26 3.73 5.09
N ARG A 45 11.23 2.97 4.55
CA ARG A 45 11.91 1.86 5.28
C ARG A 45 12.54 2.32 6.58
N THR A 46 12.95 3.58 6.62
CA THR A 46 13.65 4.16 7.76
C THR A 46 12.70 4.83 8.77
N VAL A 47 11.38 4.80 8.53
CA VAL A 47 10.37 5.38 9.42
C VAL A 47 9.92 4.30 10.43
N PRO A 48 10.42 4.32 11.68
CA PRO A 48 10.32 3.19 12.58
C PRO A 48 8.90 2.90 13.05
N ASN A 49 8.04 3.92 13.07
CA ASN A 49 6.72 3.84 13.70
C ASN A 49 5.55 3.82 12.69
N LEU A 50 5.83 3.66 11.38
CA LEU A 50 4.81 3.72 10.34
C LEU A 50 3.89 2.49 10.40
N ARG A 51 2.64 2.70 10.79
CA ARG A 51 1.61 1.65 10.96
C ARG A 51 0.53 1.70 9.90
N CYS A 52 0.25 2.87 9.36
CA CYS A 52 -0.80 3.09 8.37
C CYS A 52 -0.22 3.75 7.11
N LEU A 53 -0.44 3.14 5.96
CA LEU A 53 0.00 3.66 4.68
C LEU A 53 -1.11 3.56 3.63
N ASP A 54 -1.53 4.71 3.09
CA ASP A 54 -2.49 4.78 1.99
C ASP A 54 -1.79 5.25 0.71
N LEU A 55 -1.74 4.35 -0.27
CA LEU A 55 -1.19 4.57 -1.61
C LEU A 55 -2.27 4.45 -2.69
N SER A 56 -3.56 4.35 -2.31
CA SER A 56 -4.68 4.09 -3.22
C SER A 56 -4.86 5.19 -4.27
N ARG A 57 -4.34 6.40 -4.01
CA ARG A 57 -4.40 7.53 -4.93
C ARG A 57 -3.06 7.86 -5.60
N ALA A 58 -1.98 7.18 -5.21
CA ALA A 58 -0.64 7.44 -5.71
C ALA A 58 -0.19 6.33 -6.64
N ALA A 59 0.50 6.68 -7.73
CA ALA A 59 1.26 5.69 -8.49
C ALA A 59 2.57 5.43 -7.75
N VAL A 60 2.98 4.17 -7.59
CA VAL A 60 4.23 3.80 -6.90
C VAL A 60 5.11 2.99 -7.84
N ARG A 61 6.41 3.32 -7.94
CA ARG A 61 7.34 2.61 -8.84
C ARG A 61 7.60 1.18 -8.40
N ASP A 62 7.81 1.00 -7.10
CA ASP A 62 8.19 -0.28 -6.54
C ASP A 62 7.49 -0.50 -5.20
N LEU A 63 6.67 -1.56 -5.14
CA LEU A 63 5.92 -1.94 -3.95
C LEU A 63 6.66 -2.97 -3.10
N THR A 64 7.81 -3.49 -3.54
CA THR A 64 8.60 -4.46 -2.76
C THR A 64 9.07 -3.90 -1.42
N VAL A 65 9.27 -2.58 -1.36
CA VAL A 65 9.60 -1.82 -0.15
C VAL A 65 8.61 -2.06 0.99
N LEU A 66 7.35 -2.37 0.68
CA LEU A 66 6.31 -2.63 1.69
C LEU A 66 6.63 -3.87 2.54
N ALA A 67 7.38 -4.84 2.02
CA ALA A 67 7.81 -6.02 2.76
C ALA A 67 8.86 -5.71 3.84
N ASP A 68 9.57 -4.58 3.70
CA ASP A 68 10.61 -4.13 4.61
C ASP A 68 10.11 -3.18 5.70
N LEU A 69 8.80 -2.88 5.75
CA LEU A 69 8.20 -2.00 6.76
C LEU A 69 7.85 -2.82 8.02
N PRO A 70 8.58 -2.64 9.14
CA PRO A 70 8.56 -3.58 10.27
C PRO A 70 7.25 -3.59 11.05
N ASP A 71 6.54 -2.45 11.08
CA ASP A 71 5.37 -2.22 11.93
C ASP A 71 4.10 -1.89 11.13
N LEU A 72 4.09 -2.13 9.82
CA LEU A 72 2.94 -1.81 8.96
C LEU A 72 1.75 -2.71 9.31
N ARG A 73 0.61 -2.10 9.67
CA ARG A 73 -0.63 -2.80 10.08
C ARG A 73 -1.81 -2.54 9.15
N HIS A 74 -1.84 -1.36 8.55
CA HIS A 74 -2.89 -0.94 7.63
C HIS A 74 -2.25 -0.48 6.32
N LEU A 75 -2.70 -1.08 5.23
CA LEU A 75 -2.23 -0.77 3.88
C LEU A 75 -3.44 -0.63 2.98
N ALA A 76 -3.58 0.53 2.33
CA ALA A 76 -4.59 0.76 1.31
C ALA A 76 -3.93 0.86 -0.06
N LEU A 77 -4.37 0.00 -0.98
CA LEU A 77 -3.91 -0.11 -2.36
C LEU A 77 -5.11 -0.18 -3.30
N THR A 78 -4.90 0.17 -4.56
CA THR A 78 -5.81 -0.17 -5.66
C THR A 78 -5.70 -1.65 -6.04
N GLU A 79 -6.72 -2.18 -6.71
CA GLU A 79 -6.70 -3.54 -7.25
C GLU A 79 -5.48 -3.79 -8.16
N ARG A 80 -5.10 -2.81 -8.98
CA ARG A 80 -3.93 -2.91 -9.85
C ARG A 80 -2.61 -3.00 -9.07
N GLN A 81 -2.45 -2.19 -8.02
CA GLN A 81 -1.26 -2.25 -7.16
C GLN A 81 -1.19 -3.56 -6.40
N TRP A 82 -2.33 -4.05 -5.90
CA TRP A 82 -2.43 -5.35 -5.26
C TRP A 82 -2.02 -6.47 -6.21
N ALA A 83 -2.49 -6.44 -7.46
CA ALA A 83 -2.10 -7.41 -8.47
C ALA A 83 -0.59 -7.38 -8.74
N ILE A 84 0.04 -6.20 -8.83
CA ILE A 84 1.50 -6.06 -9.01
C ILE A 84 2.27 -6.59 -7.78
N LEU A 85 1.80 -6.28 -6.57
CA LEU A 85 2.39 -6.76 -5.33
C LEU A 85 2.37 -8.31 -5.29
N LEU A 86 1.23 -8.90 -5.63
CA LEU A 86 1.07 -10.35 -5.66
C LEU A 86 1.84 -10.99 -6.81
N ASP A 87 1.79 -10.45 -8.03
CA ASP A 87 2.53 -10.97 -9.20
C ASP A 87 4.04 -11.03 -8.93
N ARG A 88 4.56 -10.08 -8.15
CA ARG A 88 5.97 -10.10 -7.70
C ARG A 88 6.21 -10.95 -6.45
N GLY A 89 5.17 -11.25 -5.67
CA GLY A 89 5.21 -12.11 -4.48
C GLY A 89 4.87 -13.59 -4.73
N HIS A 90 4.38 -13.93 -5.91
CA HIS A 90 3.84 -15.25 -6.25
C HIS A 90 4.26 -15.66 -7.68
N ARG A 91 5.08 -16.70 -7.90
CA ARG A 91 4.67 -18.11 -7.71
C ARG A 91 3.50 -18.28 -6.72
N SER A 92 2.31 -18.28 -7.31
CA SER A 92 0.98 -18.37 -6.70
C SER A 92 0.83 -19.54 -5.72
N PRO A 93 -0.08 -19.41 -4.74
CA PRO A 93 -1.04 -20.47 -4.56
C PRO A 93 -2.46 -19.91 -4.74
N SER A 94 -3.00 -20.22 -5.92
CA SER A 94 -4.40 -20.51 -6.24
C SER A 94 -5.46 -19.40 -6.08
N PRO A 95 -6.45 -19.34 -6.99
CA PRO A 95 -7.66 -18.56 -6.78
C PRO A 95 -8.43 -19.09 -5.55
N PRO A 96 -9.21 -18.25 -4.86
CA PRO A 96 -10.00 -18.67 -3.70
C PRO A 96 -10.92 -19.85 -4.06
N PRO A 97 -11.22 -20.76 -3.10
CA PRO A 97 -12.08 -21.90 -3.36
C PRO A 97 -13.47 -21.41 -3.82
N ALA A 98 -14.00 -22.08 -4.84
CA ALA A 98 -15.25 -21.77 -5.49
C ALA A 98 -16.37 -21.45 -4.49
N TRP A 99 -17.06 -20.33 -4.68
CA TRP A 99 -18.33 -20.05 -4.02
C TRP A 99 -19.29 -21.21 -4.31
N PRO A 100 -20.08 -21.71 -3.34
CA PRO A 100 -21.06 -22.73 -3.64
C PRO A 100 -22.09 -22.16 -4.61
N THR A 101 -22.03 -22.61 -5.86
CA THR A 101 -23.06 -22.36 -6.86
C THR A 101 -24.33 -23.06 -6.38
N MET A 102 -25.27 -22.33 -5.77
CA MET A 102 -26.64 -22.81 -5.59
C MET A 102 -27.27 -22.88 -6.99
N THR A 103 -27.12 -24.02 -7.66
CA THR A 103 -27.96 -24.37 -8.81
C THR A 103 -29.37 -24.66 -8.30
N PRO A 104 -30.42 -23.95 -8.72
CA PRO A 104 -31.77 -24.40 -8.46
C PRO A 104 -32.03 -25.68 -9.28
N ARG A 105 -32.45 -26.74 -8.59
CA ARG A 105 -32.89 -28.02 -9.18
C ARG A 105 -33.94 -27.75 -10.25
N SER A 106 -33.58 -27.96 -11.51
CA SER A 106 -34.56 -28.11 -12.58
C SER A 106 -35.26 -29.44 -12.36
N THR A 107 -36.49 -29.38 -11.83
CA THR A 107 -37.39 -30.53 -11.75
C THR A 107 -38.20 -30.50 -13.03
N ARG A 108 -37.98 -31.45 -13.93
CA ARG A 108 -38.89 -31.71 -15.05
C ARG A 108 -39.62 -33.04 -14.79
N PRO A 109 -40.94 -33.11 -15.03
CA PRO A 109 -41.71 -34.34 -14.97
C PRO A 109 -41.37 -35.29 -16.12
#